data_AF-A0A1Z4GQR8-F1
#
_entry.id   AF-A0A1Z4GQR8-F1
#
_cell.length_a   1.000
_cell.length_b   1.000
_cell.length_c   1.000
_cell.angle_alpha   90.00
_cell.angle_beta   90.00
_cell.angle_gamma   90.00
#
_symmetry.space_group_name_H-M   'P 1'
#
loop_
_entity.id
_entity.type
_entity.pdbx_description
1 polymer ?
#
loop_
_entity_poly.entity_id
_entity_poly.type
_entity_poly.pdbx_seq_one_letter_code
_entity_poly.pdbx_strand_id
1 'polypeptide(L)'
;MRSIPLPQIKSQIEKLVEYAKTHPELEFLTTRIGCNLAGYTNLEITSLISNFNLPPNIWLPQEFVDCLVEDKPTLKVAFTGNSHKKFDEEGWKQVRNRLEAMIVRACDRALEWGYKRIQFYSGMALGVDTAAVEIILGLKDKYPIEINLTAAVHCINQDAKWNNLDKQKYHWLLSQCDAIKFISNLSYQEAGGIKCLNARNRWIVNQIKNAHDMMIAIWDGQAGGTANFIADAAKLNRRVIIYNWVTNNYQKLGNW
;
A
#
# COMPACT_ATOMS: atom_id res chain seq x y z
N MET A 1 1.42 1.11 28.01
CA MET A 1 0.69 1.98 28.95
C MET A 1 0.60 3.36 28.32
N ARG A 2 -0.60 3.93 28.17
CA ARG A 2 -0.77 5.28 27.57
C ARG A 2 -0.35 6.33 28.60
N SER A 3 0.56 7.24 28.23
CA SER A 3 1.16 8.17 29.19
C SER A 3 0.25 9.32 29.61
N ILE A 4 -0.72 9.69 28.76
CA ILE A 4 -1.70 10.78 29.00
C ILE A 4 -3.07 10.35 28.48
N PRO A 5 -4.17 10.44 29.23
CA PRO A 5 -5.52 10.08 28.75
C PRO A 5 -6.05 11.01 27.64
N LEU A 6 -6.84 10.48 26.70
CA LEU A 6 -7.46 11.26 25.61
C LEU A 6 -8.24 12.51 26.08
N PRO A 7 -9.02 12.48 27.18
CA PRO A 7 -9.70 13.69 27.68
C PRO A 7 -8.73 14.80 28.08
N GLN A 8 -7.57 14.43 28.64
CA GLN A 8 -6.54 15.40 29.00
C GLN A 8 -5.86 15.99 27.76
N ILE A 9 -5.58 15.16 26.74
CA ILE A 9 -5.06 15.63 25.45
C ILE A 9 -6.07 16.59 24.80
N LYS A 10 -7.37 16.26 24.81
CA LYS A 10 -8.42 17.13 24.30
C LYS A 10 -8.42 18.50 24.97
N SER A 11 -8.31 18.55 26.30
CA SER A 11 -8.23 19.81 27.05
C SER A 11 -6.96 20.62 26.72
N GLN A 12 -5.83 19.96 26.44
CA GLN A 12 -4.61 20.64 26.00
C GLN A 12 -4.75 21.23 24.59
N ILE A 13 -5.38 20.51 23.66
CA ILE A 13 -5.69 21.02 22.32
C ILE A 13 -6.60 22.25 22.41
N GLU A 14 -7.64 22.19 23.23
CA GLU A 14 -8.57 23.30 23.45
C GLU A 14 -7.85 24.57 23.94
N LYS A 15 -6.97 24.43 24.95
CA LYS A 15 -6.15 25.54 25.47
C LYS A 15 -5.24 26.13 24.40
N LEU A 16 -4.60 25.30 23.58
CA LEU A 16 -3.78 25.78 22.46
C LEU A 16 -4.61 26.56 21.46
N VAL A 17 -5.79 26.05 21.08
CA VAL A 17 -6.70 26.69 20.12
C VAL A 17 -7.20 28.05 20.65
N GLU A 18 -7.58 28.13 21.92
CA GLU A 18 -8.02 29.38 22.55
C GLU A 18 -6.88 30.41 22.63
N TYR A 19 -5.69 29.97 23.01
CA TYR A 19 -4.51 30.83 23.07
C TYR A 19 -4.11 31.35 21.68
N ALA A 20 -4.08 30.48 20.67
CA ALA A 20 -3.74 30.87 19.30
C ALA A 20 -4.74 31.85 18.67
N LYS A 21 -6.04 31.74 19.02
CA LYS A 21 -7.08 32.70 18.59
C LYS A 21 -6.90 34.10 19.16
N THR A 22 -6.33 34.22 20.36
CA THR A 22 -6.08 35.51 21.03
C THR A 22 -4.73 36.12 20.66
N HIS A 23 -3.86 35.37 19.97
CA HIS A 23 -2.52 35.78 19.56
C HIS A 23 -2.29 35.50 18.06
N PRO A 24 -3.01 36.18 17.15
CA PRO A 24 -2.87 35.96 15.70
C PRO A 24 -1.50 36.33 15.13
N GLU A 25 -0.68 37.08 15.87
CA GLU A 25 0.69 37.46 15.53
C GLU A 25 1.72 36.34 15.75
N LEU A 26 1.37 35.29 16.48
CA LEU A 26 2.24 34.15 16.77
C LEU A 26 1.91 32.96 15.88
N GLU A 27 2.92 32.19 15.50
CA GLU A 27 2.76 30.90 14.81
C GLU A 27 3.07 29.73 15.76
N PHE A 28 2.22 28.70 15.74
CA PHE A 28 2.33 27.53 16.60
C PHE A 28 2.65 26.29 15.75
N LEU A 29 3.92 25.88 15.76
CA LEU A 29 4.32 24.62 15.14
C LEU A 29 4.05 23.45 16.10
N THR A 30 3.10 22.60 15.75
CA THR A 30 2.83 21.39 16.52
C THR A 30 3.70 20.24 16.02
N THR A 31 4.08 19.36 16.94
CA THR A 31 4.85 18.15 16.61
C THR A 31 4.03 16.92 16.96
N ARG A 32 4.41 15.78 16.38
CA ARG A 32 3.74 14.49 16.50
C ARG A 32 3.98 13.86 17.88
N ILE A 33 3.63 14.55 18.95
CA ILE A 33 3.80 14.08 20.33
C ILE A 33 2.64 13.15 20.66
N GLY A 34 2.95 11.93 21.08
CA GLY A 34 1.97 10.97 21.60
C GLY A 34 1.58 9.81 20.66
N CYS A 35 1.94 9.86 19.37
CA CYS A 35 1.53 8.83 18.41
C CYS A 35 2.45 7.59 18.31
N ASN A 36 3.58 7.57 19.02
CA ASN A 36 4.51 6.44 19.02
C ASN A 36 4.71 5.91 20.43
N LEU A 37 5.47 6.63 21.26
CA LEU A 37 5.82 6.20 22.63
C LEU A 37 4.64 6.24 23.61
N ALA A 38 3.64 7.10 23.37
CA ALA A 38 2.47 7.21 24.25
C ALA A 38 1.31 6.26 23.86
N GLY A 39 1.44 5.49 22.78
CA GLY A 39 0.47 4.45 22.41
C GLY A 39 -0.85 4.95 21.82
N TYR A 40 -0.85 6.11 21.17
CA TYR A 40 -1.95 6.58 20.32
C TYR A 40 -1.60 6.45 18.84
N THR A 41 -2.59 6.31 17.98
CA THR A 41 -2.45 6.44 16.53
C THR A 41 -2.64 7.90 16.11
N ASN A 42 -2.18 8.27 14.90
CA ASN A 42 -2.46 9.62 14.37
C ASN A 42 -3.95 9.89 14.30
N LEU A 43 -4.74 8.88 13.93
CA LEU A 43 -6.18 9.01 13.88
C LEU A 43 -6.81 9.36 15.21
N GLU A 44 -6.43 8.66 16.28
CA GLU A 44 -6.99 8.93 17.61
C GLU A 44 -6.76 10.38 18.02
N ILE A 45 -5.60 10.94 17.70
CA ILE A 45 -5.28 12.35 17.96
C ILE A 45 -6.02 13.27 16.99
N THR A 46 -6.03 12.98 15.70
CA THR A 46 -6.69 13.84 14.70
C THR A 46 -8.20 13.85 14.84
N SER A 47 -8.83 12.76 15.31
CA SER A 47 -10.25 12.72 15.66
C SER A 47 -10.58 13.61 16.87
N LEU A 48 -9.61 13.89 17.76
CA LEU A 48 -9.78 14.92 18.78
C LEU A 48 -9.67 16.31 18.16
N ILE A 49 -8.64 16.53 17.32
CA ILE A 49 -8.36 17.79 16.65
C ILE A 49 -9.53 18.23 15.75
N SER A 50 -10.17 17.30 15.04
CA SER A 50 -11.31 17.58 14.14
C SER A 50 -12.54 18.16 14.85
N ASN A 51 -12.60 18.10 16.20
CA ASN A 51 -13.67 18.74 16.97
C ASN A 51 -13.46 20.25 17.18
N PHE A 52 -12.32 20.79 16.73
CA PHE A 52 -11.95 22.18 16.93
C PHE A 52 -11.82 22.91 15.60
N ASN A 53 -12.32 24.15 15.55
CA ASN A 53 -12.02 25.06 14.45
C ASN A 53 -10.63 25.67 14.68
N LEU A 54 -9.62 25.11 14.00
CA LEU A 54 -8.22 25.52 14.15
C LEU A 54 -7.99 26.90 13.49
N PRO A 55 -7.42 27.88 14.21
CA PRO A 55 -7.00 29.14 13.60
C PRO A 55 -5.82 28.92 12.64
N PRO A 56 -5.66 29.79 11.62
CA PRO A 56 -4.68 29.60 10.54
C PRO A 56 -3.22 29.68 10.99
N ASN A 57 -2.95 30.15 12.20
CA ASN A 57 -1.62 30.24 12.79
C ASN A 57 -1.19 28.98 13.56
N ILE A 58 -1.97 27.89 13.51
CA ILE A 58 -1.56 26.58 14.00
C ILE A 58 -1.13 25.70 12.83
N TRP A 59 0.12 25.26 12.85
CA TRP A 59 0.69 24.36 11.85
C TRP A 59 0.73 22.93 12.39
N LEU A 60 0.09 22.03 11.65
CA LEU A 60 0.06 20.60 11.98
C LEU A 60 1.16 19.84 11.25
N PRO A 61 1.69 18.74 11.83
CA PRO A 61 2.52 17.79 11.10
C PRO A 61 1.76 17.30 9.86
N GLN A 62 2.48 17.08 8.75
CA GLN A 62 1.89 16.61 7.49
C GLN A 62 1.00 15.38 7.71
N GLU A 63 1.38 14.49 8.62
CA GLU A 63 0.64 13.26 8.84
C GLU A 63 -0.68 13.46 9.59
N PHE A 64 -0.81 14.55 10.36
CA PHE A 64 -2.08 14.98 10.94
C PHE A 64 -2.94 15.71 9.90
N VAL A 65 -2.33 16.58 9.08
CA VAL A 65 -3.01 17.21 7.95
C VAL A 65 -3.61 16.14 7.06
N ASP A 66 -2.83 15.12 6.70
CA ASP A 66 -3.30 14.00 5.89
C ASP A 66 -4.58 13.44 6.51
N CYS A 67 -4.59 13.13 7.82
CA CYS A 67 -5.75 12.61 8.57
C CYS A 67 -6.97 13.53 8.61
N LEU A 68 -6.78 14.85 8.54
CA LEU A 68 -7.82 15.85 8.70
C LEU A 68 -8.41 16.35 7.38
N VAL A 69 -7.75 16.10 6.24
CA VAL A 69 -8.32 16.39 4.93
C VAL A 69 -9.57 15.52 4.76
N GLU A 70 -10.74 16.16 4.91
CA GLU A 70 -12.05 15.56 4.68
C GLU A 70 -12.08 15.00 3.25
N ASP A 71 -12.27 13.69 3.17
CA ASP A 71 -12.09 12.82 2.00
C ASP A 71 -10.64 12.41 1.71
N LYS A 72 -10.04 11.65 2.64
CA LYS A 72 -8.81 10.92 2.35
C LYS A 72 -9.01 10.07 1.08
N PRO A 73 -8.24 10.35 0.00
CA PRO A 73 -8.32 9.57 -1.22
C PRO A 73 -7.92 8.13 -0.95
N THR A 74 -8.17 7.22 -1.87
CA THR A 74 -7.82 5.79 -1.74
C THR A 74 -6.32 5.53 -1.45
N LEU A 75 -6.00 4.73 -0.42
CA LEU A 75 -4.63 4.24 -0.21
C LEU A 75 -4.29 3.25 -1.32
N LYS A 76 -3.17 3.42 -2.02
CA LYS A 76 -2.79 2.50 -3.10
C LYS A 76 -1.63 1.61 -2.70
N VAL A 77 -1.79 0.31 -2.96
CA VAL A 77 -0.77 -0.70 -2.70
C VAL A 77 -0.58 -1.56 -3.94
N ALA A 78 0.66 -1.77 -4.36
CA ALA A 78 0.99 -2.60 -5.50
C ALA A 78 1.92 -3.75 -5.13
N PHE A 79 1.82 -4.87 -5.85
CA PHE A 79 2.63 -6.06 -5.60
C PHE A 79 3.56 -6.38 -6.75
N THR A 80 4.71 -6.93 -6.40
CA THR A 80 5.56 -7.66 -7.31
C THR A 80 6.28 -8.78 -6.55
N GLY A 81 6.66 -9.85 -7.23
CA GLY A 81 7.58 -10.80 -6.62
C GLY A 81 8.05 -11.89 -7.55
N ASN A 82 8.91 -12.75 -7.01
CA ASN A 82 9.38 -13.91 -7.75
C ASN A 82 8.22 -14.86 -8.11
N SER A 83 8.37 -15.56 -9.24
CA SER A 83 7.41 -16.57 -9.69
C SER A 83 7.46 -17.82 -8.81
N HIS A 84 6.34 -18.55 -8.71
CA HIS A 84 6.21 -19.73 -7.85
C HIS A 84 7.37 -20.76 -7.98
N LYS A 85 7.86 -20.99 -9.21
CA LYS A 85 9.00 -21.88 -9.52
C LYS A 85 10.33 -21.55 -8.82
N LYS A 86 10.46 -20.38 -8.18
CA LYS A 86 11.67 -20.00 -7.43
C LYS A 86 11.64 -20.51 -5.98
N PHE A 87 10.50 -20.96 -5.48
CA PHE A 87 10.34 -21.38 -4.09
C PHE A 87 10.29 -22.90 -4.00
N ASP A 88 10.92 -23.45 -2.98
CA ASP A 88 10.59 -24.77 -2.45
C ASP A 88 9.31 -24.68 -1.59
N GLU A 89 8.86 -25.80 -1.04
CA GLU A 89 7.62 -25.86 -0.27
C GLU A 89 7.68 -24.98 1.00
N GLU A 90 8.77 -25.06 1.76
CA GLU A 90 8.93 -24.30 3.00
C GLU A 90 9.14 -22.80 2.72
N GLY A 91 9.96 -22.45 1.73
CA GLY A 91 10.14 -21.08 1.28
C GLY A 91 8.83 -20.48 0.77
N TRP A 92 8.00 -21.26 0.08
CA TRP A 92 6.69 -20.78 -0.37
C TRP A 92 5.72 -20.52 0.80
N LYS A 93 5.68 -21.44 1.78
CA LYS A 93 4.88 -21.28 3.00
C LYS A 93 5.31 -20.05 3.77
N GLN A 94 6.62 -19.86 3.94
CA GLN A 94 7.19 -18.68 4.56
C GLN A 94 6.80 -17.39 3.82
N VAL A 95 6.99 -17.36 2.50
CA VAL A 95 6.65 -16.21 1.66
C VAL A 95 5.17 -15.87 1.75
N ARG A 96 4.27 -16.86 1.71
CA ARG A 96 2.83 -16.63 1.89
C ARG A 96 2.52 -15.98 3.23
N ASN A 97 3.06 -16.52 4.33
CA ASN A 97 2.84 -15.97 5.66
C ASN A 97 3.34 -14.52 5.78
N ARG A 98 4.51 -14.21 5.21
CA ARG A 98 5.04 -12.84 5.22
C ARG A 98 4.24 -11.90 4.34
N LEU A 99 3.84 -12.35 3.16
CA LEU A 99 3.00 -11.58 2.24
C LEU A 99 1.66 -11.25 2.89
N GLU A 100 1.00 -12.22 3.53
CA GLU A 100 -0.25 -12.01 4.26
C GLU A 100 -0.08 -10.99 5.37
N ALA A 101 0.95 -11.13 6.21
CA ALA A 101 1.23 -10.17 7.28
C ALA A 101 1.45 -8.75 6.74
N MET A 102 2.11 -8.59 5.59
CA MET A 102 2.32 -7.29 4.96
C MET A 102 1.02 -6.69 4.40
N ILE A 103 0.14 -7.51 3.81
CA ILE A 103 -1.16 -7.08 3.30
C ILE A 103 -2.09 -6.67 4.44
N VAL A 104 -2.20 -7.51 5.48
CA VAL A 104 -2.96 -7.22 6.70
C VAL A 104 -2.47 -5.90 7.30
N ARG A 105 -1.16 -5.73 7.43
CA ARG A 105 -0.58 -4.49 7.93
C ARG A 105 -0.92 -3.28 7.07
N ALA A 106 -1.02 -3.41 5.75
CA ALA A 106 -1.43 -2.33 4.87
C ALA A 106 -2.91 -1.94 5.09
N CYS A 107 -3.79 -2.92 5.27
CA CYS A 107 -5.20 -2.70 5.61
C CYS A 107 -5.35 -2.05 7.00
N ASP A 108 -4.64 -2.56 8.00
CA ASP A 108 -4.62 -1.96 9.35
C ASP A 108 -4.11 -0.52 9.29
N ARG A 109 -3.10 -0.24 8.46
CA ARG A 109 -2.58 1.12 8.27
C ARG A 109 -3.56 2.04 7.56
N ALA A 110 -4.30 1.53 6.58
CA ALA A 110 -5.39 2.28 5.96
C ALA A 110 -6.41 2.70 7.03
N LEU A 111 -6.81 1.77 7.90
CA LEU A 111 -7.68 2.05 9.03
C LEU A 111 -7.05 3.02 10.01
N GLU A 112 -5.85 2.79 10.52
CA GLU A 112 -5.09 3.63 11.49
C GLU A 112 -4.86 5.05 10.98
N TRP A 113 -4.93 5.26 9.67
CA TRP A 113 -4.78 6.56 9.03
C TRP A 113 -6.11 7.12 8.51
N GLY A 114 -7.24 6.42 8.61
CA GLY A 114 -8.57 6.95 8.28
C GLY A 114 -8.91 6.95 6.80
N TYR A 115 -8.20 6.16 6.02
CA TYR A 115 -8.58 5.87 4.64
C TYR A 115 -9.93 5.16 4.61
N LYS A 116 -10.83 5.58 3.71
CA LYS A 116 -12.13 4.89 3.50
C LYS A 116 -12.04 3.76 2.47
N ARG A 117 -11.00 3.80 1.63
CA ARG A 117 -10.74 2.80 0.58
C ARG A 117 -9.25 2.47 0.51
N ILE A 118 -8.95 1.21 0.24
CA ILE A 118 -7.64 0.75 -0.19
C ILE A 118 -7.76 0.10 -1.58
N GLN A 119 -6.89 0.49 -2.50
CA GLN A 119 -6.82 -0.06 -3.85
C GLN A 119 -5.52 -0.85 -4.01
N PHE A 120 -5.68 -2.11 -4.34
CA PHE A 120 -4.61 -3.02 -4.66
C PHE A 120 -4.38 -3.12 -6.17
N TYR A 121 -3.12 -3.24 -6.59
CA TYR A 121 -2.73 -3.50 -7.97
C TYR A 121 -1.85 -4.75 -8.05
N SER A 122 -2.27 -5.74 -8.85
CA SER A 122 -1.54 -6.98 -9.08
C SER A 122 -1.25 -7.17 -10.57
N GLY A 123 -0.09 -7.72 -10.90
CA GLY A 123 0.24 -8.13 -12.26
C GLY A 123 -0.31 -9.48 -12.68
N MET A 124 -0.94 -10.19 -11.75
CA MET A 124 -1.50 -11.53 -11.95
C MET A 124 -0.50 -12.57 -12.47
N ALA A 125 0.80 -12.40 -12.21
CA ALA A 125 1.80 -13.42 -12.53
C ALA A 125 1.70 -14.61 -11.55
N LEU A 126 2.02 -15.82 -12.02
CA LEU A 126 2.06 -16.99 -11.14
C LEU A 126 3.07 -16.80 -10.00
N GLY A 127 2.66 -17.11 -8.77
CA GLY A 127 3.46 -16.91 -7.56
C GLY A 127 2.91 -15.78 -6.70
N VAL A 128 3.79 -14.85 -6.33
CA VAL A 128 3.50 -13.77 -5.36
C VAL A 128 2.26 -12.95 -5.75
N ASP A 129 2.14 -12.54 -7.02
CA ASP A 129 1.01 -11.75 -7.50
C ASP A 129 -0.33 -12.50 -7.33
N THR A 130 -0.41 -13.77 -7.74
CA THR A 130 -1.62 -14.60 -7.54
C THR A 130 -1.91 -14.90 -6.07
N ALA A 131 -0.88 -15.08 -5.23
CA ALA A 131 -1.08 -15.30 -3.79
C ALA A 131 -1.59 -14.03 -3.08
N ALA A 132 -1.08 -12.86 -3.47
CA ALA A 132 -1.57 -11.58 -2.97
C ALA A 132 -3.07 -11.41 -3.28
N VAL A 133 -3.49 -11.72 -4.50
CA VAL A 133 -4.90 -11.67 -4.92
C VAL A 133 -5.76 -12.57 -4.04
N GLU A 134 -5.36 -13.84 -3.85
CA GLU A 134 -6.09 -14.77 -2.98
C GLU A 134 -6.25 -14.24 -1.55
N ILE A 135 -5.16 -13.72 -0.97
CA ILE A 135 -5.18 -13.15 0.38
C ILE A 135 -6.14 -11.96 0.44
N ILE A 136 -6.04 -11.01 -0.50
CA ILE A 136 -6.88 -9.80 -0.53
C ILE A 136 -8.36 -10.14 -0.66
N LEU A 137 -8.72 -11.11 -1.50
CA LEU A 137 -10.10 -11.59 -1.61
C LEU A 137 -10.62 -12.12 -0.27
N GLY A 138 -9.78 -12.86 0.47
CA GLY A 138 -10.09 -13.35 1.82
C GLY A 138 -10.13 -12.27 2.91
N LEU A 139 -9.80 -11.00 2.59
CA LEU A 139 -9.85 -9.87 3.51
C LEU A 139 -10.97 -8.88 3.21
N LYS A 140 -11.61 -8.91 2.01
CA LYS A 140 -12.62 -7.92 1.58
C LYS A 140 -13.72 -7.69 2.63
N ASP A 141 -14.23 -8.76 3.23
CA ASP A 141 -15.33 -8.68 4.21
C ASP A 141 -14.86 -8.55 5.67
N LYS A 142 -13.54 -8.50 5.92
CA LYS A 142 -12.97 -8.46 7.27
C LYS A 142 -12.66 -7.05 7.76
N TYR A 143 -12.77 -6.06 6.90
CA TYR A 143 -12.37 -4.68 7.18
C TYR A 143 -13.54 -3.71 6.95
N PRO A 144 -13.75 -2.70 7.82
CA PRO A 144 -14.78 -1.67 7.65
C PRO A 144 -14.35 -0.56 6.67
N ILE A 145 -13.64 -0.94 5.59
CA ILE A 145 -13.20 -0.06 4.49
C ILE A 145 -13.40 -0.77 3.16
N GLU A 146 -13.57 0.01 2.10
CA GLU A 146 -13.71 -0.56 0.76
C GLU A 146 -12.34 -1.10 0.29
N ILE A 147 -12.26 -2.40 0.00
CA ILE A 147 -11.06 -3.06 -0.51
C ILE A 147 -11.27 -3.39 -1.99
N ASN A 148 -10.55 -2.66 -2.86
CA ASN A 148 -10.62 -2.85 -4.30
C ASN A 148 -9.32 -3.46 -4.84
N LEU A 149 -9.44 -4.22 -5.92
CA LEU A 149 -8.34 -4.93 -6.57
C LEU A 149 -8.41 -4.74 -8.09
N THR A 150 -7.33 -4.21 -8.65
CA THR A 150 -7.16 -4.05 -10.10
C THR A 150 -6.11 -5.03 -10.60
N ALA A 151 -6.51 -5.89 -11.53
CA ALA A 151 -5.61 -6.77 -12.27
C ALA A 151 -4.98 -6.01 -13.46
N ALA A 152 -3.66 -5.89 -13.50
CA ALA A 152 -2.92 -5.33 -14.61
C ALA A 152 -2.41 -6.45 -15.52
N VAL A 153 -3.14 -6.72 -16.60
CA VAL A 153 -2.87 -7.79 -17.56
C VAL A 153 -2.09 -7.22 -18.73
N HIS A 154 -0.94 -7.81 -19.05
CA HIS A 154 -0.06 -7.22 -20.06
C HIS A 154 -0.59 -7.45 -21.50
N CYS A 155 -1.12 -8.63 -21.80
CA CYS A 155 -1.65 -8.97 -23.13
C CYS A 155 -2.83 -9.98 -23.02
N ILE A 156 -3.59 -10.16 -24.10
CA ILE A 156 -4.82 -10.99 -24.09
C ILE A 156 -4.57 -12.47 -23.78
N ASN A 157 -3.34 -12.94 -23.98
CA ASN A 157 -2.92 -14.32 -23.79
C ASN A 157 -1.73 -14.42 -22.81
N GLN A 158 -1.73 -13.60 -21.76
CA GLN A 158 -0.69 -13.59 -20.70
C GLN A 158 -0.46 -15.00 -20.11
N ASP A 159 -1.50 -15.83 -20.07
CA ASP A 159 -1.51 -17.19 -19.53
C ASP A 159 -1.16 -18.27 -20.56
N ALA A 160 -0.89 -17.92 -21.83
CA ALA A 160 -0.79 -18.87 -22.95
C ALA A 160 0.11 -20.08 -22.67
N LYS A 161 1.22 -19.85 -21.96
CA LYS A 161 2.24 -20.87 -21.63
C LYS A 161 1.99 -21.65 -20.34
N TRP A 162 0.89 -21.39 -19.63
CA TRP A 162 0.59 -22.03 -18.35
C TRP A 162 -0.16 -23.35 -18.54
N ASN A 163 -0.09 -24.23 -17.53
CA ASN A 163 -0.88 -25.46 -17.51
C ASN A 163 -2.37 -25.14 -17.28
N ASN A 164 -3.25 -26.11 -17.54
CA ASN A 164 -4.70 -25.90 -17.45
C ASN A 164 -5.18 -25.52 -16.05
N LEU A 165 -4.56 -26.07 -15.00
CA LEU A 165 -4.93 -25.76 -13.61
C LEU A 165 -4.63 -24.30 -13.28
N ASP A 166 -3.44 -23.82 -13.65
CA ASP A 166 -3.02 -22.44 -13.47
C ASP A 166 -3.90 -21.47 -14.29
N LYS A 167 -4.30 -21.85 -15.50
CA LYS A 167 -5.23 -21.06 -16.33
C LYS A 167 -6.60 -20.92 -15.69
N GLN A 168 -7.18 -22.03 -15.24
CA GLN A 168 -8.48 -22.03 -14.57
C GLN A 168 -8.44 -21.15 -13.31
N LYS A 169 -7.41 -21.33 -12.49
CA LYS A 169 -7.20 -20.51 -11.30
C LYS A 169 -7.03 -19.04 -11.63
N TYR A 170 -6.22 -18.71 -12.64
CA TYR A 170 -6.01 -17.34 -13.09
C TYR A 170 -7.32 -16.68 -13.54
N HIS A 171 -8.10 -17.34 -14.39
CA HIS A 171 -9.38 -16.78 -14.86
C HIS A 171 -10.39 -16.63 -13.72
N TRP A 172 -10.42 -17.57 -12.79
CA TRP A 172 -11.22 -17.42 -11.58
C TRP A 172 -10.79 -16.17 -10.78
N LEU A 173 -9.51 -16.04 -10.41
CA LEU A 173 -9.00 -14.87 -9.69
C LEU A 173 -9.27 -13.55 -10.44
N LEU A 174 -9.09 -13.55 -11.76
CA LEU A 174 -9.31 -12.39 -12.61
C LEU A 174 -10.78 -11.94 -12.57
N SER A 175 -11.72 -12.87 -12.55
CA SER A 175 -13.16 -12.57 -12.44
C SER A 175 -13.58 -11.97 -11.09
N GLN A 176 -12.76 -12.14 -10.05
CA GLN A 176 -13.02 -11.60 -8.71
C GLN A 176 -12.43 -10.19 -8.50
N CYS A 177 -11.63 -9.71 -9.47
CA CYS A 177 -11.05 -8.37 -9.42
C CYS A 177 -12.11 -7.32 -9.79
N ASP A 178 -12.08 -6.18 -9.09
CA ASP A 178 -13.03 -5.08 -9.31
C ASP A 178 -12.77 -4.37 -10.65
N ALA A 179 -11.53 -4.43 -11.14
CA ALA A 179 -11.17 -3.92 -12.46
C ALA A 179 -10.07 -4.75 -13.12
N ILE A 180 -10.10 -4.81 -14.45
CA ILE A 180 -9.05 -5.41 -15.28
C ILE A 180 -8.52 -4.34 -16.21
N LYS A 181 -7.22 -4.06 -16.13
CA LYS A 181 -6.50 -3.18 -17.05
C LYS A 181 -5.65 -4.02 -17.99
N PHE A 182 -6.08 -4.08 -19.25
CA PHE A 182 -5.23 -4.54 -20.35
C PHE A 182 -4.25 -3.43 -20.75
N ILE A 183 -2.96 -3.77 -20.81
CA ILE A 183 -1.91 -2.87 -21.32
C ILE A 183 -1.84 -2.93 -22.85
N SER A 184 -2.06 -4.12 -23.40
CA SER A 184 -2.21 -4.35 -24.83
C SER A 184 -3.38 -5.30 -25.08
N ASN A 185 -4.14 -5.03 -26.14
CA ASN A 185 -5.18 -5.93 -26.64
C ASN A 185 -4.64 -6.90 -27.71
N LEU A 186 -3.32 -6.99 -27.88
CA LEU A 186 -2.64 -7.90 -28.81
C LEU A 186 -2.12 -9.14 -28.07
N SER A 187 -1.72 -10.17 -28.81
CA SER A 187 -1.02 -11.32 -28.23
C SER A 187 0.37 -10.92 -27.70
N TYR A 188 0.98 -11.73 -26.83
CA TYR A 188 2.30 -11.48 -26.27
C TYR A 188 3.38 -11.20 -27.33
N GLN A 189 3.34 -11.95 -28.44
CA GLN A 189 4.30 -11.80 -29.54
C GLN A 189 4.11 -10.45 -30.25
N GLU A 190 2.87 -10.12 -30.59
CA GLU A 190 2.51 -8.88 -31.28
C GLU A 190 2.67 -7.64 -30.39
N ALA A 191 2.49 -7.78 -29.08
CA ALA A 191 2.66 -6.71 -28.09
C ALA A 191 4.15 -6.37 -27.80
N GLY A 192 5.09 -6.99 -28.51
CA GLY A 192 6.53 -6.76 -28.34
C GLY A 192 7.17 -7.54 -27.18
N GLY A 193 6.52 -8.63 -26.76
CA GLY A 193 7.04 -9.58 -25.76
C GLY A 193 7.39 -8.92 -24.44
N ILE A 194 8.68 -8.96 -24.08
CA ILE A 194 9.19 -8.40 -22.82
C ILE A 194 8.89 -6.91 -22.67
N LYS A 195 8.78 -6.16 -23.78
CA LYS A 195 8.42 -4.73 -23.75
C LYS A 195 7.02 -4.53 -23.15
N CYS A 196 6.09 -5.43 -23.45
CA CYS A 196 4.73 -5.39 -22.91
C CYS A 196 4.70 -5.67 -21.39
N LEU A 197 5.48 -6.65 -20.93
CA LEU A 197 5.66 -6.93 -19.50
C LEU A 197 6.22 -5.73 -18.74
N ASN A 198 7.25 -5.09 -19.30
CA ASN A 198 7.85 -3.90 -18.70
C ASN A 198 6.88 -2.71 -18.74
N ALA A 199 6.09 -2.56 -19.80
CA ALA A 199 5.04 -1.54 -19.87
C ALA A 199 3.98 -1.73 -18.77
N ARG A 200 3.58 -2.98 -18.49
CA ARG A 200 2.69 -3.32 -17.38
C ARG A 200 3.29 -2.94 -16.03
N ASN A 201 4.54 -3.31 -15.78
CA ASN A 201 5.24 -2.95 -14.53
C ASN A 201 5.26 -1.43 -14.34
N ARG A 202 5.66 -0.68 -15.37
CA ARG A 202 5.68 0.78 -15.33
C ARG A 202 4.29 1.38 -15.10
N TRP A 203 3.25 0.80 -15.68
CA TRP A 203 1.87 1.25 -15.45
C TRP A 203 1.47 1.11 -13.98
N ILE A 204 1.77 -0.03 -13.35
CA ILE A 204 1.51 -0.27 -11.92
C ILE A 204 2.28 0.75 -11.06
N VAL A 205 3.60 0.89 -11.28
CA VAL A 205 4.44 1.84 -10.52
C VAL A 205 3.90 3.26 -10.62
N ASN A 206 3.36 3.67 -11.78
CA ASN A 206 2.75 4.98 -11.97
C ASN A 206 1.40 5.19 -11.28
N GLN A 207 0.79 4.14 -10.71
CA GLN A 207 -0.40 4.30 -9.87
C GLN A 207 -0.06 4.76 -8.45
N ILE A 208 1.17 4.47 -8.00
CA ILE A 208 1.67 4.73 -6.65
C ILE A 208 2.32 6.12 -6.66
N LYS A 209 1.65 7.11 -6.08
CA LYS A 209 2.07 8.52 -6.23
C LYS A 209 1.99 9.33 -4.93
N ASN A 210 1.02 9.01 -4.08
CA ASN A 210 0.73 9.77 -2.89
C ASN A 210 1.70 9.43 -1.75
N ALA A 211 1.75 10.29 -0.74
CA ALA A 211 2.66 10.14 0.39
C ALA A 211 2.55 8.76 1.04
N HIS A 212 1.35 8.20 1.23
CA HIS A 212 1.17 6.91 1.90
C HIS A 212 1.16 5.70 0.96
N ASP A 213 1.11 5.89 -0.36
CA ASP A 213 1.07 4.78 -1.31
C ASP A 213 2.39 3.98 -1.23
N MET A 214 2.30 2.66 -1.44
CA MET A 214 3.47 1.80 -1.34
C MET A 214 3.43 0.60 -2.26
N MET A 215 4.60 0.01 -2.48
CA MET A 215 4.76 -1.29 -3.13
C MET A 215 5.31 -2.32 -2.16
N ILE A 216 4.84 -3.56 -2.32
CA ILE A 216 5.34 -4.73 -1.62
C ILE A 216 6.06 -5.62 -2.63
N ALA A 217 7.33 -5.91 -2.39
CA ALA A 217 8.16 -6.73 -3.25
C ALA A 217 8.70 -7.95 -2.49
N ILE A 218 8.41 -9.16 -2.99
CA ILE A 218 9.03 -10.40 -2.51
C ILE A 218 10.12 -10.82 -3.49
N TRP A 219 11.38 -10.77 -3.07
CA TRP A 219 12.52 -10.86 -3.97
C TRP A 219 13.64 -11.75 -3.43
N ASP A 220 14.45 -12.34 -4.30
CA ASP A 220 15.60 -13.18 -3.95
C ASP A 220 16.94 -12.44 -4.08
N GLY A 221 16.93 -11.16 -4.46
CA GLY A 221 18.15 -10.41 -4.76
C GLY A 221 18.69 -10.60 -6.18
N GLN A 222 18.08 -11.49 -6.98
CA GLN A 222 18.57 -11.85 -8.30
C GLN A 222 17.93 -11.00 -9.41
N ALA A 223 18.63 -10.88 -10.54
CA ALA A 223 18.11 -10.19 -11.72
C ALA A 223 16.80 -10.83 -12.23
N GLY A 224 15.92 -10.02 -12.83
CA GLY A 224 14.66 -10.47 -13.42
C GLY A 224 13.56 -9.40 -13.39
N GLY A 225 12.32 -9.84 -13.66
CA GLY A 225 11.17 -8.94 -13.74
C GLY A 225 10.90 -8.15 -12.45
N THR A 226 11.08 -8.79 -11.28
CA THR A 226 10.95 -8.15 -9.96
C THR A 226 12.03 -7.08 -9.76
N ALA A 227 13.28 -7.37 -10.13
CA ALA A 227 14.37 -6.40 -10.04
C ALA A 227 14.11 -5.19 -10.95
N ASN A 228 13.59 -5.40 -12.17
CA ASN A 228 13.21 -4.30 -13.07
C ASN A 228 12.08 -3.43 -12.48
N PHE A 229 11.07 -4.06 -11.87
CA PHE A 229 9.98 -3.34 -11.19
C PHE A 229 10.52 -2.48 -10.04
N ILE A 230 11.36 -3.05 -9.18
CA ILE A 230 12.00 -2.34 -8.06
C ILE A 230 12.87 -1.18 -8.58
N ALA A 231 13.64 -1.39 -9.65
CA ALA A 231 14.47 -0.35 -10.25
C ALA A 231 13.62 0.80 -10.82
N ASP A 232 12.50 0.51 -11.48
CA ASP A 232 11.60 1.55 -11.99
C ASP A 232 10.91 2.33 -10.86
N ALA A 233 10.54 1.66 -9.76
CA ALA A 233 10.04 2.30 -8.56
C ALA A 233 11.09 3.22 -7.90
N ALA A 234 12.35 2.75 -7.82
CA ALA A 234 13.46 3.52 -7.25
C ALA A 234 13.77 4.78 -8.08
N LYS A 235 13.77 4.69 -9.41
CA LYS A 235 13.96 5.85 -10.31
C LYS A 235 12.92 6.95 -10.08
N LEU A 236 11.70 6.58 -9.71
CA LEU A 236 10.59 7.49 -9.43
C LEU A 236 10.46 7.83 -7.93
N ASN A 237 11.46 7.46 -7.13
CA ASN A 237 11.50 7.66 -5.67
C ASN A 237 10.25 7.15 -4.93
N ARG A 238 9.70 6.01 -5.37
CA ARG A 238 8.51 5.42 -4.78
C ARG A 238 8.84 4.56 -3.57
N ARG A 239 7.93 4.53 -2.59
CA ARG A 239 8.03 3.67 -1.40
C ARG A 239 7.91 2.21 -1.80
N VAL A 240 8.94 1.42 -1.52
CA VAL A 240 8.93 -0.04 -1.70
C VAL A 240 9.39 -0.70 -0.41
N ILE A 241 8.60 -1.64 0.11
CA ILE A 241 9.05 -2.59 1.12
C ILE A 241 9.44 -3.87 0.40
N ILE A 242 10.69 -4.26 0.54
CA ILE A 242 11.25 -5.47 -0.06
C ILE A 242 11.44 -6.49 1.07
N TYR A 243 10.85 -7.67 0.93
CA TYR A 243 11.20 -8.84 1.72
C TYR A 243 12.10 -9.74 0.88
N ASN A 244 13.34 -9.94 1.34
CA ASN A 244 14.25 -10.90 0.75
C ASN A 244 13.99 -12.28 1.36
N TRP A 245 13.36 -13.18 0.61
CA TRP A 245 12.93 -14.47 1.15
C TRP A 245 14.07 -15.49 1.33
N VAL A 246 15.24 -15.24 0.74
CA VAL A 246 16.44 -16.08 0.93
C VAL A 246 17.16 -15.71 2.23
N THR A 247 17.25 -14.42 2.53
CA THR A 247 17.98 -13.90 3.70
C THR A 247 17.08 -13.57 4.90
N ASN A 248 15.76 -13.60 4.70
CA ASN A 248 14.74 -13.23 5.68
C ASN A 248 14.81 -11.79 6.18
N ASN A 249 15.39 -10.90 5.37
CA ASN A 249 15.58 -9.50 5.70
C ASN A 249 14.58 -8.58 4.98
N TYR A 250 14.26 -7.47 5.62
CA TYR A 250 13.47 -6.40 5.05
C TYR A 250 14.35 -5.22 4.64
N GLN A 251 14.04 -4.64 3.49
CA GLN A 251 14.63 -3.39 3.03
C GLN A 251 13.53 -2.41 2.64
N LYS A 252 13.77 -1.13 2.89
CA LYS A 252 12.92 -0.02 2.45
C LYS A 252 13.65 0.80 1.40
N LEU A 253 12.94 1.14 0.33
CA LEU A 253 13.38 2.11 -0.68
C LEU A 253 12.38 3.26 -0.79
N GLY A 254 12.85 4.42 -1.24
CA GLY A 254 12.04 5.62 -1.43
C GLY A 254 11.91 6.49 -0.18
N ASN A 255 11.10 7.54 -0.28
CA ASN A 255 10.94 8.54 0.77
C ASN A 255 9.83 8.15 1.77
N TRP A 256 10.18 7.64 2.95
CA TRP A 256 9.26 7.12 4.00
C TRP A 256 8.87 8.14 5.06
#